data_AF-A0A3R7Q9K3-F1
#
_entry.id   AF-A0A3R7Q9K3-F1
#
_cell.length_a   1.000
_cell.length_b   1.000
_cell.length_c   1.000
_cell.angle_alpha   90.00
_cell.angle_beta   90.00
_cell.angle_gamma   90.00
#
_symmetry.space_group_name_H-M   'P 1'
#
loop_
_entity.id
_entity.type
_entity.pdbx_description
1 polymer ?
#
loop_
_entity_poly.entity_id
_entity_poly.type
_entity_poly.pdbx_seq_one_letter_code
_entity_poly.pdbx_strand_id
1 'polypeptide(L)'
;MLVLPPFQRLGLGAQMLDIIYNHYKNNAKVTDITVEDPSDNFVRLRDFVDSKNCLKMDSFQPSKLTEGFTEAMAKEAQEKLKLNKKQVRRVYEILRLHITNRSDKESYRRYRLEVKNRLNVQYQKEDRDMEKLKKILKPEEYQATMTITSKEQRLESLERQYNDLEEHYLHVLERLAATNLS
;
A
#
# COMPACT_ATOMS: atom_id res chain seq x y z
N MET A 1 -5.02 12.17 13.93
CA MET A 1 -6.34 12.69 13.52
C MET A 1 -7.37 12.20 14.52
N LEU A 2 -8.23 13.08 15.05
CA LEU A 2 -9.23 12.73 16.05
C LEU A 2 -10.61 13.21 15.60
N VAL A 3 -11.58 12.30 15.59
CA VAL A 3 -13.01 12.61 15.49
C VAL A 3 -13.64 12.17 16.81
N LEU A 4 -14.31 13.09 17.50
CA LEU A 4 -14.90 12.79 18.81
C LEU A 4 -15.91 11.64 18.68
N PRO A 5 -16.02 10.74 19.68
CA PRO A 5 -16.90 9.57 19.64
C PRO A 5 -18.31 9.80 19.08
N PRO A 6 -19.07 10.85 19.48
CA PRO A 6 -20.43 11.06 18.95
C PRO A 6 -20.48 11.42 17.45
N PHE A 7 -19.36 11.83 16.86
CA PHE A 7 -19.27 12.23 15.45
C PHE A 7 -18.54 11.20 14.57
N GLN A 8 -18.18 10.04 15.13
CA GLN A 8 -17.55 8.97 14.37
C GLN A 8 -18.56 8.32 13.41
N ARG A 9 -18.05 7.66 12.35
CA ARG A 9 -18.84 6.97 11.31
C ARG A 9 -19.76 7.88 10.47
N LEU A 10 -19.73 9.20 10.66
CA LEU A 10 -20.44 10.17 9.83
C LEU A 10 -19.66 10.63 8.57
N GLY A 11 -18.52 9.99 8.26
CA GLY A 11 -17.68 10.35 7.12
C GLY A 11 -16.78 11.59 7.33
N LEU A 12 -16.85 12.26 8.49
CA LEU A 12 -16.07 13.45 8.80
C LEU A 12 -14.55 13.26 8.66
N GLY A 13 -14.04 12.07 9.03
CA GLY A 13 -12.62 11.75 8.86
C GLY A 13 -12.21 11.75 7.38
N ALA A 14 -13.08 11.27 6.48
CA ALA A 14 -12.77 11.28 5.05
C ALA A 14 -12.78 12.71 4.51
N GLN A 15 -13.80 13.49 4.87
CA GLN A 15 -13.92 14.90 4.48
C GLN A 15 -12.74 15.74 4.97
N MET A 16 -12.33 15.56 6.22
CA MET A 16 -11.20 16.30 6.77
C MET A 16 -9.88 15.94 6.06
N LEU A 17 -9.67 14.68 5.68
CA LEU A 17 -8.50 14.28 4.89
C LEU A 17 -8.52 14.90 3.49
N ASP A 18 -9.67 14.88 2.81
CA ASP A 18 -9.86 15.57 1.52
C ASP A 18 -9.58 17.08 1.61
N ILE A 19 -10.04 17.73 2.69
CA ILE A 19 -9.77 19.16 2.93
C ILE A 19 -8.27 19.42 3.10
N ILE A 20 -7.56 18.57 3.86
CA ILE A 20 -6.10 18.67 4.04
C ILE A 20 -5.39 18.56 2.69
N TYR A 21 -5.76 17.58 1.86
CA TYR A 21 -5.18 17.42 0.53
C TYR A 21 -5.44 18.64 -0.36
N ASN A 22 -6.68 19.13 -0.41
CA ASN A 22 -7.03 20.31 -1.20
C ASN A 22 -6.30 21.58 -0.73
N HIS A 23 -6.06 21.72 0.57
CA HIS A 23 -5.32 22.83 1.13
C HIS A 23 -3.85 22.82 0.68
N TYR A 24 -3.19 21.66 0.74
CA TYR A 24 -1.75 21.56 0.45
C TYR A 24 -1.41 21.31 -1.02
N LYS A 25 -2.37 20.87 -1.85
CA LYS A 25 -2.17 20.59 -3.28
C LYS A 25 -1.48 21.75 -4.02
N ASN A 26 -1.92 22.99 -3.77
CA ASN A 26 -1.40 24.18 -4.46
C ASN A 26 -0.14 24.78 -3.81
N ASN A 27 0.33 24.21 -2.69
CA ASN A 27 1.54 24.68 -2.02
C ASN A 27 2.78 24.02 -2.64
N ALA A 28 3.54 24.80 -3.42
CA ALA A 28 4.77 24.33 -4.06
C ALA A 28 5.86 23.93 -3.05
N LYS A 29 5.80 24.40 -1.80
CA LYS A 29 6.75 24.01 -0.74
C LYS A 29 6.45 22.64 -0.14
N VAL A 30 5.28 22.06 -0.42
CA VAL A 30 4.89 20.74 0.08
C VAL A 30 5.17 19.68 -0.98
N THR A 31 6.06 18.74 -0.64
CA THR A 31 6.46 17.62 -1.50
C THR A 31 5.49 16.46 -1.40
N ASP A 32 5.21 15.99 -0.18
CA ASP A 32 4.27 14.94 0.12
C ASP A 32 3.67 15.09 1.52
N ILE A 33 2.56 14.39 1.75
CA ILE A 33 1.85 14.34 3.03
C ILE A 33 2.08 12.96 3.63
N THR A 34 2.82 12.93 4.73
CA THR A 34 3.09 11.74 5.53
C THR A 34 2.25 11.77 6.81
N VAL A 35 2.16 10.62 7.47
CA VAL A 35 1.45 10.49 8.75
C VAL A 35 2.37 9.75 9.69
N GLU A 36 2.55 10.31 10.88
CA GLU A 36 3.31 9.72 11.98
C GLU A 36 2.49 8.59 12.62
N ASP A 37 3.10 7.42 12.73
CA ASP A 37 2.56 6.21 13.36
C ASP A 37 1.04 6.02 13.18
N PRO A 38 0.58 5.83 11.92
CA PRO A 38 -0.84 5.75 11.64
C PRO A 38 -1.45 4.49 12.27
N SER A 39 -2.56 4.66 13.00
CA SER A 39 -3.36 3.51 13.47
C SER A 39 -4.03 2.78 12.30
N ASP A 40 -4.35 1.50 12.47
CA ASP A 40 -4.99 0.68 11.42
C ASP A 40 -6.29 1.32 10.89
N ASN A 41 -7.06 1.94 11.80
CA ASN A 41 -8.29 2.66 11.43
C ASN A 41 -7.98 3.87 10.53
N PHE A 42 -6.90 4.59 10.81
CA PHE A 42 -6.47 5.70 9.98
C PHE A 42 -5.92 5.20 8.65
N VAL A 43 -5.14 4.11 8.62
CA VAL A 43 -4.66 3.48 7.38
C VAL A 43 -5.85 3.08 6.49
N ARG A 44 -6.87 2.42 7.05
CA ARG A 44 -8.12 2.09 6.33
C ARG A 44 -8.82 3.33 5.77
N LEU A 45 -8.91 4.39 6.57
CA LEU A 45 -9.52 5.64 6.14
C LEU A 45 -8.75 6.29 4.99
N ARG A 46 -7.43 6.39 5.13
CA ARG A 46 -6.53 6.98 4.14
C ARG A 46 -6.55 6.19 2.83
N ASP A 47 -6.43 4.87 2.90
CA ASP A 47 -6.49 4.00 1.73
C ASP A 47 -7.80 4.15 0.97
N PHE A 48 -8.92 4.27 1.68
CA PHE A 48 -10.23 4.55 1.08
C PHE A 48 -10.27 5.89 0.36
N VAL A 49 -9.85 6.97 1.02
CA VAL A 49 -9.86 8.33 0.44
C VAL A 49 -8.91 8.43 -0.75
N ASP A 50 -7.69 7.95 -0.59
CA ASP A 50 -6.66 7.99 -1.64
C ASP A 50 -7.10 7.16 -2.85
N SER A 51 -7.65 5.95 -2.64
CA SER A 51 -8.18 5.12 -3.73
C SER A 51 -9.37 5.75 -4.43
N LYS A 52 -10.31 6.35 -3.68
CA LYS A 52 -11.46 7.08 -4.24
C LYS A 52 -11.02 8.24 -5.13
N ASN A 53 -9.99 8.97 -4.71
CA ASN A 53 -9.49 10.12 -5.46
C ASN A 53 -8.64 9.69 -6.67
N CYS A 54 -7.81 8.65 -6.54
CA CYS A 54 -7.01 8.10 -7.63
C CYS A 54 -7.87 7.43 -8.72
N LEU A 55 -9.03 6.85 -8.40
CA LEU A 55 -9.97 6.31 -9.40
C LEU A 55 -10.39 7.33 -10.48
N LYS A 56 -10.31 8.63 -10.18
CA LYS A 56 -10.68 9.72 -11.10
C LYS A 56 -9.53 10.18 -11.99
N MET A 57 -8.35 9.57 -11.85
CA MET A 57 -7.12 9.96 -12.54
C MET A 57 -6.84 9.09 -13.76
N ASP A 58 -6.21 9.67 -14.78
CA ASP A 58 -5.97 8.97 -16.05
C ASP A 58 -4.92 7.86 -15.90
N SER A 59 -3.91 8.04 -15.04
CA SER A 59 -2.90 7.01 -14.80
C SER A 59 -3.43 5.77 -14.07
N PHE A 60 -4.64 5.85 -13.48
CA PHE A 60 -5.26 4.76 -12.73
C PHE A 60 -6.46 4.13 -13.47
N GLN A 61 -6.59 4.39 -14.77
CA GLN A 61 -7.58 3.70 -15.60
C GLN A 61 -7.33 2.18 -15.64
N PRO A 62 -8.37 1.35 -15.82
CA PRO A 62 -8.23 -0.11 -15.79
C PRO A 62 -7.16 -0.67 -16.74
N SER A 63 -7.00 -0.07 -17.93
CA SER A 63 -5.97 -0.45 -18.90
C SER A 63 -4.55 -0.18 -18.41
N LYS A 64 -4.34 0.86 -17.60
CA LYS A 64 -3.04 1.21 -17.01
C LYS A 64 -2.75 0.42 -15.76
N LEU A 65 -3.77 0.11 -14.97
CA LEU A 65 -3.63 -0.75 -13.81
C LEU A 65 -3.13 -2.15 -14.22
N THR A 66 -3.59 -2.72 -15.34
CA THR A 66 -3.16 -4.06 -15.77
C THR A 66 -1.69 -4.12 -16.24
N GLU A 67 -1.14 -3.01 -16.75
CA GLU A 67 0.25 -2.87 -17.20
C GLU A 67 1.27 -2.94 -16.04
N GLY A 68 0.83 -2.74 -14.79
CA GLY A 68 1.72 -2.71 -13.62
C GLY A 68 1.78 -1.34 -12.96
N PHE A 69 2.51 -1.24 -11.85
CA PHE A 69 2.79 0.04 -11.21
C PHE A 69 3.76 0.88 -12.03
N THR A 70 3.36 2.10 -12.43
CA THR A 70 4.16 3.00 -13.26
C THR A 70 4.57 4.29 -12.53
N GLU A 71 5.64 4.94 -12.99
CA GLU A 71 6.05 6.23 -12.43
C GLU A 71 5.03 7.35 -12.73
N ALA A 72 4.25 7.21 -13.81
CA ALA A 72 3.17 8.14 -14.14
C ALA A 72 2.10 8.17 -13.04
N MET A 73 1.71 7.00 -12.51
CA MET A 73 0.80 6.91 -11.36
C MET A 73 1.36 7.64 -10.13
N ALA A 74 2.66 7.44 -9.84
CA ALA A 74 3.32 8.09 -8.69
C ALA A 74 3.36 9.60 -8.87
N LYS A 75 3.74 10.08 -10.06
CA LYS A 75 3.83 11.51 -10.37
C LYS A 75 2.48 12.20 -10.33
N GLU A 76 1.46 11.63 -10.98
CA GLU A 76 0.12 12.24 -11.01
C GLU A 76 -0.49 12.31 -9.60
N ALA A 77 -0.38 11.24 -8.81
CA ALA A 77 -0.86 11.22 -7.43
C ALA A 77 -0.06 12.14 -6.51
N GLN A 78 1.25 12.28 -6.72
CA GLN A 78 2.06 13.27 -5.99
C GLN A 78 1.65 14.69 -6.34
N GLU A 79 1.46 15.03 -7.61
CA GLU A 79 1.09 16.38 -8.04
C GLU A 79 -0.32 16.77 -7.59
N LYS A 80 -1.29 15.85 -7.73
CA LYS A 80 -2.70 16.14 -7.46
C LYS A 80 -3.09 15.97 -5.99
N LEU A 81 -2.45 15.06 -5.25
CA LEU A 81 -2.84 14.69 -3.88
C LEU A 81 -1.68 14.71 -2.88
N LYS A 82 -0.45 15.03 -3.31
CA LYS A 82 0.76 15.02 -2.47
C LYS A 82 0.99 13.65 -1.80
N LEU A 83 0.64 12.57 -2.49
CA LEU A 83 0.88 11.21 -1.98
C LEU A 83 2.34 10.82 -2.21
N ASN A 84 2.94 10.18 -1.19
CA ASN A 84 4.27 9.58 -1.34
C ASN A 84 4.20 8.27 -2.15
N LYS A 85 5.33 7.85 -2.73
CA LYS A 85 5.40 6.67 -3.60
C LYS A 85 4.93 5.37 -2.94
N LYS A 86 5.15 5.20 -1.62
CA LYS A 86 4.69 4.01 -0.88
C LYS A 86 3.16 3.96 -0.81
N GLN A 87 2.53 5.10 -0.54
CA GLN A 87 1.07 5.22 -0.50
C GLN A 87 0.46 5.02 -1.89
N VAL A 88 1.06 5.60 -2.93
CA VAL A 88 0.61 5.41 -4.33
C VAL A 88 0.71 3.92 -4.73
N ARG A 89 1.79 3.24 -4.36
CA ARG A 89 1.94 1.79 -4.62
C ARG A 89 0.84 0.97 -3.96
N ARG A 90 0.48 1.32 -2.72
CA ARG A 90 -0.60 0.67 -1.97
C ARG A 90 -1.97 0.90 -2.61
N VAL A 91 -2.26 2.14 -3.01
CA VAL A 91 -3.48 2.50 -3.76
C VAL A 91 -3.56 1.76 -5.10
N TYR A 92 -2.44 1.69 -5.83
CA TYR A 92 -2.36 0.92 -7.07
C TYR A 92 -2.77 -0.55 -6.85
N GLU A 93 -2.30 -1.20 -5.78
CA GLU A 93 -2.67 -2.59 -5.51
C GLU A 93 -4.14 -2.76 -5.14
N ILE A 94 -4.71 -1.84 -4.37
CA ILE A 94 -6.15 -1.82 -4.05
C ILE A 94 -6.96 -1.72 -5.35
N LEU A 95 -6.61 -0.77 -6.22
CA LEU A 95 -7.32 -0.56 -7.49
C LEU A 95 -7.05 -1.69 -8.49
N ARG A 96 -5.86 -2.30 -8.46
CA ARG A 96 -5.56 -3.50 -9.25
C ARG A 96 -6.41 -4.68 -8.81
N LEU A 97 -6.58 -4.88 -7.50
CA LEU A 97 -7.50 -5.90 -6.96
C LEU A 97 -8.94 -5.61 -7.38
N HIS A 98 -9.37 -4.35 -7.36
CA HIS A 98 -10.72 -3.93 -7.76
C HIS A 98 -11.08 -4.41 -9.18
N ILE A 99 -10.15 -4.29 -10.13
CA ILE A 99 -10.37 -4.70 -11.52
C ILE A 99 -10.02 -6.18 -11.80
N THR A 100 -9.44 -6.88 -10.82
CA THR A 100 -9.02 -8.27 -10.98
C THR A 100 -10.24 -9.18 -10.81
N ASN A 101 -10.57 -9.94 -11.84
CA ASN A 101 -11.58 -10.99 -11.74
C ASN A 101 -11.07 -12.11 -10.82
N ARG A 102 -11.63 -12.18 -9.60
CA ARG A 102 -11.26 -13.18 -8.59
C ARG A 102 -11.72 -14.60 -8.94
N SER A 103 -12.68 -14.75 -9.85
CA SER A 103 -13.10 -16.05 -10.37
C SER A 103 -12.12 -16.62 -11.40
N ASP A 104 -11.31 -15.76 -12.04
CA ASP A 104 -10.23 -16.17 -12.92
C ASP A 104 -8.95 -16.45 -12.10
N LYS A 105 -8.62 -17.75 -11.99
CA LYS A 105 -7.46 -18.22 -11.24
C LYS A 105 -6.14 -17.64 -11.75
N GLU A 106 -5.99 -17.44 -13.07
CA GLU A 106 -4.74 -16.94 -13.64
C GLU A 106 -4.57 -15.43 -13.42
N SER A 107 -5.63 -14.65 -13.61
CA SER A 107 -5.61 -13.22 -13.30
C SER A 107 -5.32 -12.96 -11.81
N TYR A 108 -6.03 -13.67 -10.93
CA TYR A 108 -5.82 -13.56 -9.49
C TYR A 108 -4.42 -14.02 -9.06
N ARG A 109 -3.90 -15.11 -9.63
CA ARG A 109 -2.52 -15.58 -9.38
C ARG A 109 -1.48 -14.53 -9.76
N ARG A 110 -1.64 -13.87 -10.92
CA ARG A 110 -0.71 -12.81 -11.36
C ARG A 110 -0.70 -11.63 -10.39
N TYR A 111 -1.87 -11.16 -9.97
CA TYR A 111 -2.00 -10.13 -8.95
C TYR A 111 -1.32 -10.54 -7.63
N ARG A 112 -1.63 -11.73 -7.11
CA ARG A 112 -1.07 -12.23 -5.84
C ARG A 112 0.45 -12.31 -5.89
N LEU A 113 1.02 -12.81 -6.99
CA LEU A 113 2.47 -12.88 -7.17
C LEU A 113 3.12 -11.49 -7.20
N GLU A 114 2.49 -10.50 -7.85
CA GLU A 114 3.00 -9.13 -7.88
C GLU A 114 3.10 -8.52 -6.47
N VAL A 115 2.04 -8.67 -5.65
CA VAL A 115 2.01 -8.17 -4.28
C VAL A 115 3.01 -8.91 -3.39
N LYS A 116 3.07 -10.24 -3.47
CA LYS A 116 4.04 -11.05 -2.72
C LYS A 116 5.48 -10.73 -3.09
N ASN A 117 5.78 -10.51 -4.37
CA ASN A 117 7.11 -10.11 -4.82
C ASN A 117 7.53 -8.77 -4.20
N ARG A 118 6.61 -7.81 -4.09
CA ARG A 118 6.87 -6.54 -3.39
C ARG A 118 7.10 -6.75 -1.89
N LEU A 119 6.26 -7.54 -1.21
CA LEU A 119 6.48 -7.87 0.22
C LEU A 119 7.85 -8.54 0.44
N ASN A 120 8.27 -9.37 -0.51
CA ASN A 120 9.54 -10.09 -0.45
C ASN A 120 10.79 -9.20 -0.65
N VAL A 121 10.64 -7.95 -1.10
CA VAL A 121 11.77 -7.02 -1.29
C VAL A 121 12.54 -6.82 0.02
N GLN A 122 11.85 -6.80 1.16
CA GLN A 122 12.50 -6.66 2.47
C GLN A 122 13.41 -7.86 2.78
N TYR A 123 12.92 -9.09 2.59
CA TYR A 123 13.73 -10.30 2.79
C TYR A 123 14.90 -10.39 1.80
N GLN A 124 14.71 -9.96 0.55
CA GLN A 124 15.81 -9.92 -0.43
C GLN A 124 16.90 -8.91 -0.03
N LYS A 125 16.51 -7.80 0.59
CA LYS A 125 17.47 -6.82 1.11
C LYS A 125 18.23 -7.40 2.30
N GLU A 126 17.53 -8.04 3.23
CA GLU A 126 18.13 -8.74 4.37
C GLU A 126 19.13 -9.79 3.91
N ASP A 127 18.79 -10.61 2.90
CA ASP A 127 19.71 -11.61 2.35
C ASP A 127 21.00 -10.98 1.78
N ARG A 128 20.87 -9.88 1.03
CA ARG A 128 22.03 -9.15 0.50
C ARG A 128 22.89 -8.52 1.59
N ASP A 129 22.27 -7.99 2.63
CA ASP A 129 22.98 -7.40 3.75
C ASP A 129 23.70 -8.48 4.58
N MET A 130 23.08 -9.65 4.75
CA MET A 130 23.72 -10.83 5.36
C MET A 130 24.90 -11.36 4.52
N GLU A 131 24.78 -11.40 3.19
CA GLU A 131 25.90 -11.79 2.31
C GLU A 131 27.10 -10.84 2.41
N LYS A 132 26.85 -9.54 2.61
CA LYS A 132 27.93 -8.56 2.84
C LYS A 132 28.57 -8.76 4.21
N LEU A 133 27.76 -8.93 5.26
CA LEU A 133 28.26 -9.19 6.61
C LEU A 133 29.13 -10.45 6.67
N LYS A 134 28.77 -11.51 5.95
CA LYS A 134 29.57 -12.75 5.82
C LYS A 134 30.99 -12.49 5.30
N LYS A 135 31.18 -11.46 4.47
CA LYS A 135 32.50 -11.11 3.90
C LYS A 135 33.36 -10.27 4.83
N ILE A 136 32.74 -9.62 5.83
CA ILE A 136 33.39 -8.62 6.69
C ILE A 136 33.65 -9.18 8.09
N LEU A 137 32.71 -9.94 8.63
CA LEU A 137 32.77 -10.47 9.99
C LEU A 137 33.58 -11.75 10.08
N LYS A 138 34.16 -11.98 11.28
CA LYS A 138 34.74 -13.29 11.60
C LYS A 138 33.63 -14.35 11.67
N PRO A 139 33.93 -15.64 11.46
CA PRO A 139 32.92 -16.71 11.48
C PRO A 139 32.07 -16.75 12.76
N GLU A 140 32.69 -16.49 13.92
CA GLU A 140 32.04 -16.47 15.24
C GLU A 140 31.05 -15.29 15.37
N GLU A 141 31.48 -14.09 14.95
CA GLU A 141 30.65 -12.88 14.96
C GLU A 141 29.49 -13.00 13.96
N TYR A 142 29.75 -13.58 12.78
CA TYR A 142 28.73 -13.84 11.77
C TYR A 142 27.65 -14.81 12.30
N GLN A 143 28.05 -15.91 12.94
CA GLN A 143 27.12 -16.85 13.55
C GLN A 143 26.26 -16.20 14.64
N ALA A 144 26.85 -15.33 15.48
CA ALA A 144 26.12 -14.59 16.51
C ALA A 144 25.10 -13.59 15.93
N THR A 145 25.37 -13.02 14.75
CA THR A 145 24.43 -12.13 14.04
C THR A 145 23.36 -12.86 13.23
N MET A 146 23.51 -14.17 13.00
CA MET A 146 22.65 -14.92 12.10
C MET A 146 21.30 -15.20 12.77
N THR A 147 20.26 -14.43 12.44
CA THR A 147 18.88 -14.80 12.78
C THR A 147 18.45 -15.90 11.81
N ILE A 148 18.38 -17.14 12.27
CA ILE A 148 17.97 -18.28 11.43
C ILE A 148 16.45 -18.22 11.24
N THR A 149 15.98 -17.43 10.28
CA THR A 149 14.63 -17.60 9.75
C THR A 149 14.71 -18.59 8.59
N SER A 150 14.08 -19.75 8.74
CA SER A 150 14.09 -20.76 7.67
C SER A 150 13.35 -20.24 6.43
N LYS A 151 13.69 -20.78 5.26
CA LYS A 151 12.99 -20.44 4.01
C LYS A 151 11.48 -20.71 4.11
N GLU A 152 11.09 -21.76 4.83
CA GLU A 152 9.70 -22.12 5.09
C GLU A 152 9.00 -21.07 5.96
N GLN A 153 9.62 -20.64 7.06
CA GLN A 153 9.09 -19.58 7.93
C GLN A 153 8.92 -18.25 7.18
N ARG A 154 9.84 -17.92 6.27
CA ARG A 154 9.70 -16.73 5.40
C ARG A 154 8.52 -16.86 4.45
N LEU A 155 8.34 -18.01 3.82
CA LEU A 155 7.22 -18.26 2.91
C LEU A 155 5.88 -18.18 3.64
N GLU A 156 5.80 -18.74 4.84
CA GLU A 156 4.62 -18.68 5.71
C GLU A 156 4.35 -17.24 6.16
N SER A 157 5.37 -16.49 6.56
CA SER A 157 5.23 -15.08 6.94
C SER A 157 4.75 -14.22 5.76
N LEU A 158 5.30 -14.42 4.56
CA LEU A 158 4.84 -13.74 3.35
C LEU A 158 3.40 -14.06 3.00
N GLU A 159 2.97 -15.30 3.23
CA GLU A 159 1.59 -15.71 3.01
C GLU A 159 0.65 -15.02 3.99
N ARG A 160 1.00 -15.03 5.27
CA ARG A 160 0.22 -14.33 6.31
C ARG A 160 0.10 -12.84 6.02
N GLN A 161 1.23 -12.17 5.74
CA GLN A 161 1.25 -10.75 5.38
C GLN A 161 0.40 -10.43 4.15
N TYR A 162 0.40 -11.33 3.14
CA TYR A 162 -0.46 -11.15 1.98
C TYR A 162 -1.94 -11.29 2.33
N ASN A 163 -2.32 -12.29 3.14
CA ASN A 163 -3.71 -12.52 3.53
C ASN A 163 -4.26 -11.35 4.36
N ASP A 164 -3.50 -10.89 5.37
CA ASP A 164 -3.88 -9.74 6.21
C ASP A 164 -4.06 -8.47 5.35
N LEU A 165 -3.16 -8.28 4.36
CA LEU A 165 -3.21 -7.16 3.44
C LEU A 165 -4.40 -7.23 2.48
N GLU A 166 -4.67 -8.42 1.93
CA GLU A 166 -5.80 -8.64 1.04
C GLU A 166 -7.13 -8.40 1.77
N GLU A 167 -7.29 -8.91 2.99
CA GLU A 167 -8.45 -8.66 3.83
C GLU A 167 -8.66 -7.16 4.05
N HIS A 168 -7.60 -6.42 4.38
CA HIS A 168 -7.65 -4.96 4.49
C HIS A 168 -8.10 -4.30 3.19
N TYR A 169 -7.54 -4.71 2.04
CA TYR A 169 -7.91 -4.15 0.75
C TYR A 169 -9.38 -4.44 0.40
N LEU A 170 -9.88 -5.64 0.69
CA LEU A 170 -11.28 -6.00 0.47
C LEU A 170 -12.22 -5.08 1.24
N HIS A 171 -11.92 -4.78 2.51
CA HIS A 171 -12.71 -3.80 3.28
C HIS A 171 -12.69 -2.40 2.68
N VAL A 172 -11.56 -1.96 2.12
CA VAL A 172 -11.50 -0.68 1.40
C VAL A 172 -12.40 -0.71 0.16
N LEU A 173 -12.38 -1.81 -0.59
CA LEU A 173 -13.20 -1.99 -1.80
C LEU A 173 -14.70 -2.08 -1.50
N GLU A 174 -15.09 -2.78 -0.42
CA GLU A 174 -16.47 -2.83 0.06
C GLU A 174 -17.01 -1.42 0.34
N ARG A 175 -16.20 -0.59 1.00
CA ARG A 175 -16.55 0.79 1.31
C ARG A 175 -16.62 1.66 0.05
N LEU A 176 -15.72 1.46 -0.93
CA LEU A 176 -15.78 2.14 -2.22
C LEU A 176 -17.05 1.79 -2.99
N ALA A 177 -17.42 0.51 -3.04
CA ALA A 177 -18.63 0.04 -3.69
C ALA A 177 -19.90 0.65 -3.06
N ALA A 178 -19.96 0.71 -1.73
CA ALA A 178 -21.07 1.32 -1.00
C ALA A 178 -21.24 2.82 -1.30
N THR A 179 -20.16 3.53 -1.63
CA THR A 179 -20.19 4.98 -1.92
C THR A 179 -20.57 5.27 -3.38
N ASN A 180 -20.36 4.33 -4.30
CA ASN A 180 -20.75 4.48 -5.71
C ASN A 180 -22.22 4.08 -5.98
N LEU A 181 -22.88 3.46 -5.00
CA LEU A 181 -24.31 3.10 -5.03
C LEU A 181 -25.23 4.20 -4.47
N SER A 182 -24.66 5.35 -4.09
CA SER A 182 -25.34 6.53 -3.54
C SER A 182 -25.06 7.76 -4.39
#